data_AF-A0A497RDI2-F1
#
_entry.id   AF-A0A497RDI2-F1
#
_cell.length_a   1.000
_cell.length_b   1.000
_cell.length_c   1.000
_cell.angle_alpha   90.00
_cell.angle_beta   90.00
_cell.angle_gamma   90.00
#
_symmetry.space_group_name_H-M   'P 1'
#
loop_
_entity.id
_entity.type
_entity.pdbx_description
1 polymer ?
#
loop_
_entity_poly.entity_id
_entity_poly.type
_entity_poly.pdbx_seq_one_letter_code
_entity_poly.pdbx_strand_id
1 'polypeptide(L)'
;MEIIERYKSMNKHKWKVMDAIFKYLWDFEFVPVELISKRANLSATKVESILRDLSDEKMVENKITEYIGSTFTFIGLSVYSLHRMVRRGKIDMIGKKMGEGKESVVYNCYSEKFGECVIKFHRVGYPSFKKVKEKRDYGTLHFSVLTIRSARNEYNALRELTGLAVPKVYAWEGNAVLMELIDAKELFKVKLENPEDVLEMIIDETKAMFLREIIHGDLSQYNILVNPEGIWIIDFPQSITLECEDWEWFLRRDVENVLKYFKKTYGIEKDINDVMEYIKKE
;
A
#
# COMPACT_ATOMS: atom_id res chain seq x y z
N MET A 1 -15.47 -10.51 -10.96
CA MET A 1 -14.94 -11.77 -10.43
C MET A 1 -14.08 -11.42 -9.23
N GLU A 2 -14.49 -11.91 -8.07
CA GLU A 2 -13.90 -11.58 -6.77
C GLU A 2 -12.51 -12.25 -6.63
N ILE A 3 -11.61 -11.67 -5.83
CA ILE A 3 -10.23 -12.16 -5.66
C ILE A 3 -10.17 -13.65 -5.25
N ILE A 4 -11.19 -14.11 -4.52
CA ILE A 4 -11.36 -15.49 -4.05
C ILE A 4 -11.64 -16.45 -5.21
N GLU A 5 -12.51 -16.06 -6.15
CA GLU A 5 -12.83 -16.89 -7.32
C GLU A 5 -11.58 -17.10 -8.18
N ARG A 6 -10.79 -16.05 -8.36
CA ARG A 6 -9.48 -16.13 -9.03
C ARG A 6 -8.49 -16.97 -8.27
N TYR A 7 -8.48 -16.92 -6.94
CA TYR A 7 -7.59 -17.78 -6.14
C TYR A 7 -7.95 -19.27 -6.32
N LYS A 8 -9.25 -19.60 -6.35
CA LYS A 8 -9.75 -20.98 -6.51
C LYS A 8 -9.48 -21.57 -7.89
N SER A 9 -9.38 -20.76 -8.95
CA SER A 9 -9.07 -21.23 -10.31
C SER A 9 -7.57 -21.60 -10.52
N MET A 10 -6.73 -21.39 -9.50
CA MET A 10 -5.29 -21.56 -9.60
C MET A 10 -4.84 -23.00 -9.36
N ASN A 11 -3.87 -23.45 -10.16
CA ASN A 11 -3.22 -24.75 -10.01
C ASN A 11 -1.70 -24.58 -9.85
N LYS A 12 -1.01 -25.69 -9.52
CA LYS A 12 0.45 -25.70 -9.28
C LYS A 12 1.27 -25.11 -10.44
N HIS A 13 0.85 -25.32 -11.69
CA HIS A 13 1.58 -24.79 -12.84
C HIS A 13 1.36 -23.28 -13.01
N LYS A 14 0.12 -22.80 -12.84
CA LYS A 14 -0.19 -21.36 -12.85
C LYS A 14 0.63 -20.62 -11.78
N TRP A 15 0.74 -21.17 -10.56
CA TRP A 15 1.57 -20.56 -9.51
C TRP A 15 3.06 -20.52 -9.86
N LYS A 16 3.60 -21.58 -10.49
CA LYS A 16 5.00 -21.58 -10.97
C LYS A 16 5.26 -20.50 -12.02
N VAL A 17 4.32 -20.33 -12.97
CA VAL A 17 4.41 -19.29 -14.00
C VAL A 17 4.35 -17.89 -13.36
N MET A 18 3.44 -17.66 -12.43
CA MET A 18 3.38 -16.38 -11.70
C MET A 18 4.63 -16.11 -10.84
N ASP A 19 5.18 -17.11 -10.13
CA ASP A 19 6.46 -16.92 -9.41
C ASP A 19 7.59 -16.56 -10.37
N ALA A 20 7.62 -17.17 -11.56
CA ALA A 20 8.60 -16.86 -12.56
C ALA A 20 8.51 -15.40 -13.03
N ILE A 21 7.30 -14.92 -13.35
CA ILE A 21 7.07 -13.50 -13.70
C ILE A 21 7.53 -12.59 -12.56
N PHE A 22 7.05 -12.85 -11.33
CA PHE A 22 7.34 -12.01 -10.16
C PHE A 22 8.84 -11.80 -9.91
N LYS A 23 9.64 -12.83 -10.18
CA LYS A 23 11.08 -12.84 -9.91
C LYS A 23 11.89 -12.06 -10.94
N TYR A 24 11.32 -11.82 -12.11
CA TYR A 24 11.93 -11.05 -13.19
C TYR A 24 11.33 -9.64 -13.37
N LEU A 25 10.35 -9.24 -12.55
CA LEU A 25 9.70 -7.91 -12.63
C LEU A 25 10.67 -6.74 -12.46
N TRP A 26 11.79 -6.95 -11.76
CA TRP A 26 12.80 -5.91 -11.55
C TRP A 26 13.62 -5.63 -12.81
N ASP A 27 13.71 -6.62 -13.70
CA ASP A 27 14.53 -6.57 -14.91
C ASP A 27 13.68 -6.33 -16.17
N PHE A 28 12.40 -6.71 -16.15
CA PHE A 28 11.52 -6.65 -17.33
C PHE A 28 10.12 -6.12 -16.99
N GLU A 29 9.59 -5.22 -17.83
CA GLU A 29 8.18 -4.85 -17.80
C GLU A 29 7.29 -6.04 -18.11
N PHE A 30 7.55 -6.66 -19.27
CA PHE A 30 6.91 -7.86 -19.79
C PHE A 30 7.98 -8.93 -19.81
N VAL A 31 7.86 -9.96 -18.96
CA VAL A 31 8.89 -10.99 -18.83
C VAL A 31 8.82 -11.93 -20.05
N PRO A 32 9.93 -12.15 -20.79
CA PRO A 32 9.96 -13.07 -21.93
C PRO A 32 9.51 -14.49 -21.57
N VAL A 33 8.73 -15.12 -22.46
CA VAL A 33 8.25 -16.51 -22.29
C VAL A 33 9.39 -17.50 -22.06
N GLU A 34 10.53 -17.32 -22.72
CA GLU A 34 11.70 -18.19 -22.60
C GLU A 34 12.28 -18.16 -21.18
N LEU A 35 12.30 -16.98 -20.54
CA LEU A 35 12.75 -16.84 -19.16
C LEU A 35 11.74 -17.43 -18.17
N ILE A 36 10.44 -17.22 -18.41
CA ILE A 36 9.36 -17.82 -17.63
C ILE A 36 9.45 -19.35 -17.70
N SER A 37 9.58 -19.90 -18.90
CA SER A 37 9.74 -21.31 -19.22
C SER A 37 10.91 -21.95 -18.48
N LYS A 38 12.10 -21.37 -18.62
CA LYS A 38 13.32 -21.82 -17.94
C LYS A 38 13.14 -21.85 -16.42
N ARG A 39 12.57 -20.80 -15.84
CA ARG A 39 12.42 -20.66 -14.38
C ARG A 39 11.30 -21.55 -13.81
N ALA A 40 10.18 -21.68 -14.50
CA ALA A 40 9.07 -22.52 -14.09
C ALA A 40 9.36 -24.03 -14.26
N ASN A 41 10.40 -24.37 -15.05
CA ASN A 41 10.72 -25.71 -15.51
C ASN A 41 9.53 -26.35 -16.23
N LEU A 42 9.07 -25.68 -17.28
CA LEU A 42 7.95 -26.07 -18.16
C LEU A 42 8.35 -25.80 -19.62
N SER A 43 7.73 -26.47 -20.59
CA SER A 43 7.96 -26.13 -22.00
C SER A 43 7.38 -24.75 -22.33
N ALA A 44 7.99 -24.05 -23.29
CA ALA A 44 7.49 -22.75 -23.77
C ALA A 44 6.03 -22.83 -24.23
N THR A 45 5.68 -23.86 -25.00
CA THR A 45 4.30 -24.13 -25.45
C THR A 45 3.29 -24.26 -24.30
N LYS A 46 3.69 -24.90 -23.20
CA LYS A 46 2.84 -25.04 -22.01
C LYS A 46 2.74 -23.72 -21.25
N VAL A 47 3.83 -22.96 -21.16
CA VAL A 47 3.83 -21.61 -20.56
C VAL A 47 2.92 -20.68 -21.34
N GLU A 48 3.02 -20.63 -22.66
CA GLU A 48 2.14 -19.81 -23.51
C GLU A 48 0.67 -20.17 -23.34
N SER A 49 0.33 -21.46 -23.25
CA SER A 49 -1.04 -21.90 -22.93
C SER A 49 -1.49 -21.36 -21.57
N ILE A 50 -0.67 -21.51 -20.53
CA ILE A 50 -0.98 -21.03 -19.17
C ILE A 50 -1.12 -19.50 -19.15
N LEU A 51 -0.27 -18.78 -19.88
CA LEU A 51 -0.31 -17.32 -19.95
C LEU A 51 -1.57 -16.84 -20.66
N ARG A 52 -2.05 -17.55 -21.69
CA ARG A 52 -3.36 -17.29 -22.31
C ARG A 52 -4.48 -17.47 -21.30
N ASP A 53 -4.53 -18.61 -20.60
CA ASP A 53 -5.53 -18.86 -19.56
C ASP A 53 -5.51 -17.79 -18.46
N LEU A 54 -4.32 -17.41 -17.98
CA LEU A 54 -4.15 -16.36 -16.98
C LEU A 54 -4.60 -14.99 -17.50
N SER A 55 -4.39 -14.70 -18.79
CA SER A 55 -4.83 -13.44 -19.42
C SER A 55 -6.34 -13.39 -19.58
N ASP A 56 -6.98 -14.48 -19.97
CA ASP A 56 -8.44 -14.61 -20.00
C ASP A 56 -9.04 -14.41 -18.60
N GLU A 57 -8.31 -14.87 -17.59
CA GLU A 57 -8.62 -14.63 -16.18
C GLU A 57 -8.20 -13.23 -15.66
N LYS A 58 -7.71 -12.34 -16.53
CA LYS A 58 -7.23 -10.99 -16.17
C LYS A 58 -6.17 -10.98 -15.07
N MET A 59 -5.39 -12.05 -14.94
CA MET A 59 -4.30 -12.19 -13.96
C MET A 59 -2.99 -11.63 -14.50
N VAL A 60 -2.76 -11.81 -15.80
CA VAL A 60 -1.60 -11.26 -16.50
C VAL A 60 -2.06 -10.48 -17.71
N GLU A 61 -1.20 -9.59 -18.18
CA GLU A 61 -1.30 -8.98 -19.50
C GLU A 61 -0.19 -9.58 -20.37
N ASN A 62 -0.57 -10.16 -21.50
CA ASN A 62 0.37 -10.67 -22.50
C ASN A 62 0.51 -9.63 -23.60
N LYS A 63 1.76 -9.37 -24.01
CA LYS A 63 2.05 -8.41 -25.06
C LYS A 63 3.07 -8.99 -26.03
N ILE A 64 2.84 -8.77 -27.30
CA ILE A 64 3.85 -8.98 -28.34
C ILE A 64 4.52 -7.63 -28.56
N THR A 65 5.79 -7.54 -28.20
CA THR A 65 6.66 -6.39 -28.53
C THR A 65 7.70 -6.87 -29.54
N GLU A 66 8.99 -6.80 -29.21
CA GLU A 66 10.07 -7.49 -29.93
C GLU A 66 10.08 -9.00 -29.62
N TYR A 67 9.41 -9.40 -28.53
CA TYR A 67 9.24 -10.79 -28.10
C TYR A 67 7.84 -10.97 -27.47
N ILE A 68 7.44 -12.22 -27.22
CA ILE A 68 6.23 -12.53 -26.46
C ILE A 68 6.57 -12.43 -24.97
N GLY A 69 5.94 -11.48 -24.27
CA GLY A 69 6.18 -11.24 -22.86
C GLY A 69 4.91 -11.05 -22.04
N SER A 70 5.01 -11.25 -20.73
CA SER A 70 3.87 -11.14 -19.82
C SER A 70 4.20 -10.40 -18.54
N THR A 71 3.23 -9.63 -18.04
CA THR A 71 3.32 -8.92 -16.75
C THR A 71 2.06 -9.11 -15.93
N PHE A 72 2.09 -8.76 -14.65
CA PHE A 72 0.90 -8.83 -13.82
C PHE A 72 -0.08 -7.69 -14.11
N THR A 73 -1.37 -8.03 -14.08
CA THR A 73 -2.40 -7.03 -13.78
C THR A 73 -2.42 -6.76 -12.28
N PHE A 74 -3.12 -5.70 -11.84
CA PHE A 74 -3.37 -5.47 -10.42
C PHE A 74 -4.02 -6.69 -9.73
N ILE A 75 -4.99 -7.33 -10.40
CA ILE A 75 -5.70 -8.50 -9.84
C ILE A 75 -4.73 -9.67 -9.67
N GLY A 76 -3.94 -9.98 -10.69
CA GLY A 76 -3.00 -11.09 -10.62
C GLY A 76 -1.90 -10.88 -9.59
N LEU A 77 -1.35 -9.66 -9.49
CA LEU A 77 -0.37 -9.34 -8.45
C LEU A 77 -0.99 -9.46 -7.04
N SER A 78 -2.24 -9.03 -6.86
CA SER A 78 -2.94 -9.14 -5.58
C SER A 78 -3.22 -10.59 -5.18
N VAL A 79 -3.71 -11.41 -6.12
CA VAL A 79 -3.93 -12.85 -5.90
C VAL A 79 -2.62 -13.58 -5.61
N TYR A 80 -1.54 -13.24 -6.31
CA TYR A 80 -0.22 -13.81 -6.06
C TYR A 80 0.35 -13.39 -4.70
N SER A 81 0.21 -12.12 -4.33
CA SER A 81 0.60 -11.61 -3.01
C SER A 81 -0.16 -12.31 -1.89
N LEU A 82 -1.48 -12.48 -2.05
CA LEU A 82 -2.32 -13.27 -1.13
C LEU A 82 -1.83 -14.72 -1.04
N HIS A 83 -1.50 -15.35 -2.17
CA HIS A 83 -0.97 -16.71 -2.17
C HIS A 83 0.31 -16.84 -1.35
N ARG A 84 1.21 -15.86 -1.44
CA ARG A 84 2.44 -15.85 -0.64
C ARG A 84 2.16 -15.67 0.85
N MET A 85 1.19 -14.83 1.23
CA MET A 85 0.75 -14.68 2.62
C MET A 85 0.20 -15.99 3.19
N VAL A 86 -0.70 -16.65 2.46
CA VAL A 86 -1.29 -17.95 2.86
C VAL A 86 -0.20 -19.02 2.96
N ARG A 87 0.69 -19.13 1.96
CA ARG A 87 1.80 -20.10 1.96
C ARG A 87 2.78 -19.90 3.11
N ARG A 88 2.85 -18.71 3.69
CA ARG A 88 3.70 -18.36 4.84
C ARG A 88 2.97 -18.44 6.19
N GLY A 89 1.72 -18.92 6.21
CA GLY A 89 0.91 -19.02 7.42
C GLY A 89 0.62 -17.67 8.06
N LYS A 90 0.44 -16.62 7.23
CA LYS A 90 0.11 -15.27 7.70
C LYS A 90 -1.39 -14.97 7.63
N ILE A 91 -2.11 -15.63 6.73
CA ILE A 91 -3.54 -15.47 6.51
C ILE A 91 -4.14 -16.85 6.31
N ASP A 92 -5.24 -17.11 7.00
CA ASP A 92 -5.95 -18.39 6.97
C ASP A 92 -7.28 -18.25 6.23
N MET A 93 -7.96 -17.10 6.40
CA MET A 93 -9.20 -16.79 5.69
C MET A 93 -9.21 -15.35 5.19
N ILE A 94 -9.63 -15.16 3.94
CA ILE A 94 -9.94 -13.83 3.43
C ILE A 94 -11.44 -13.58 3.53
N GLY A 95 -11.81 -12.42 4.03
CA GLY A 95 -13.17 -11.99 4.25
C GLY A 95 -13.65 -11.04 3.15
N LYS A 96 -14.62 -10.21 3.52
CA LYS A 96 -15.27 -9.27 2.60
C LYS A 96 -14.37 -8.08 2.27
N LYS A 97 -14.55 -7.52 1.07
CA LYS A 97 -13.99 -6.22 0.70
C LYS A 97 -14.55 -5.14 1.62
N MET A 98 -13.66 -4.40 2.29
CA MET A 98 -14.04 -3.27 3.14
C MET A 98 -14.16 -1.98 2.33
N GLY A 99 -13.24 -1.78 1.39
CA GLY A 99 -13.14 -0.56 0.62
C GLY A 99 -12.28 -0.72 -0.62
N GLU A 100 -12.54 0.13 -1.62
CA GLU A 100 -11.76 0.25 -2.84
C GLU A 100 -11.61 1.73 -3.15
N GLY A 101 -10.36 2.19 -3.17
CA GLY A 101 -9.97 3.53 -3.57
C GLY A 101 -9.25 3.54 -4.91
N LYS A 102 -8.75 4.72 -5.29
CA LYS A 102 -7.93 4.87 -6.50
C LYS A 102 -6.59 4.12 -6.39
N GLU A 103 -6.06 4.01 -5.17
CA GLU A 103 -4.69 3.57 -4.91
C GLU A 103 -4.60 2.26 -4.12
N SER A 104 -5.73 1.72 -3.65
CA SER A 104 -5.72 0.43 -2.96
C SER A 104 -7.09 -0.23 -2.90
N VAL A 105 -7.08 -1.54 -2.60
CA VAL A 105 -8.27 -2.30 -2.22
C VAL A 105 -7.99 -3.00 -0.90
N VAL A 106 -8.91 -2.87 0.05
CA VAL A 106 -8.77 -3.40 1.41
C VAL A 106 -9.81 -4.49 1.66
N TYR A 107 -9.36 -5.62 2.21
CA TYR A 107 -10.22 -6.73 2.61
C TYR A 107 -10.02 -7.03 4.09
N ASN A 108 -11.11 -7.41 4.76
CA ASN A 108 -11.01 -8.11 6.04
C ASN A 108 -10.37 -9.48 5.82
N CYS A 109 -9.67 -9.98 6.82
CA CYS A 109 -9.12 -11.34 6.83
C CYS A 109 -8.95 -11.83 8.26
N TYR A 110 -8.76 -13.14 8.41
CA TYR A 110 -8.48 -13.77 9.68
C TYR A 110 -7.14 -14.50 9.59
N SER A 111 -6.35 -14.36 10.66
CA SER A 111 -5.14 -15.12 10.91
C SER A 111 -5.26 -15.83 12.24
N GLU A 112 -4.96 -17.13 12.29
CA GLU A 112 -4.84 -17.87 13.55
C GLU A 112 -3.77 -17.26 14.48
N LYS A 113 -2.77 -16.57 13.90
CA LYS A 113 -1.69 -15.93 14.65
C LYS A 113 -2.04 -14.53 15.15
N PHE A 114 -2.79 -13.75 14.38
CA PHE A 114 -3.00 -12.32 14.62
C PHE A 114 -4.46 -11.93 14.91
N GLY A 115 -5.40 -12.89 14.82
CA GLY A 115 -6.83 -12.62 14.94
C GLY A 115 -7.43 -11.99 13.69
N GLU A 116 -8.41 -11.09 13.90
CA GLU A 116 -9.00 -10.30 12.81
C GLU A 116 -8.03 -9.22 12.34
N CYS A 117 -7.87 -9.11 11.02
CA CYS A 117 -6.87 -8.24 10.39
C CYS A 117 -7.43 -7.63 9.10
N VAL A 118 -6.72 -6.66 8.56
CA VAL A 118 -6.94 -6.15 7.19
C VAL A 118 -5.75 -6.47 6.30
N ILE A 119 -6.05 -6.86 5.06
CA ILE A 119 -5.06 -6.94 3.98
C ILE A 119 -5.33 -5.84 2.96
N LYS A 120 -4.35 -4.97 2.77
CA LYS A 120 -4.38 -3.85 1.82
C LYS A 120 -3.55 -4.20 0.60
N PHE A 121 -4.20 -4.28 -0.56
CA PHE A 121 -3.54 -4.43 -1.86
C PHE A 121 -3.34 -3.08 -2.50
N HIS A 122 -2.08 -2.68 -2.69
CA HIS A 122 -1.74 -1.42 -3.33
C HIS A 122 -1.97 -1.48 -4.83
N ARG A 123 -2.35 -0.33 -5.40
CA ARG A 123 -2.49 -0.06 -6.83
C ARG A 123 -1.87 1.31 -7.08
N VAL A 124 -0.99 1.45 -8.06
CA VAL A 124 -0.56 2.79 -8.45
C VAL A 124 -1.67 3.47 -9.28
N GLY A 125 -1.98 4.74 -8.99
CA GLY A 125 -2.96 5.52 -9.76
C GLY A 125 -2.43 5.92 -11.14
N TYR A 126 -3.20 5.66 -12.20
CA TYR A 126 -2.86 6.01 -13.59
C TYR A 126 -2.59 7.53 -13.86
N PRO A 127 -3.20 8.51 -13.14
CA PRO A 127 -2.96 9.95 -13.41
C PRO A 127 -1.81 10.60 -12.62
N SER A 128 -1.49 10.14 -11.41
CA SER A 128 -0.52 10.79 -10.50
C SER A 128 0.92 10.78 -11.03
N PHE A 129 1.20 9.89 -12.00
CA PHE A 129 2.54 9.64 -12.51
C PHE A 129 2.87 10.29 -13.86
N LYS A 130 1.94 11.01 -14.52
CA LYS A 130 2.34 11.86 -15.67
C LYS A 130 3.41 12.87 -15.25
N LYS A 131 3.34 13.40 -14.02
CA LYS A 131 4.34 14.32 -13.44
C LYS A 131 5.59 13.62 -12.88
N VAL A 132 5.50 12.36 -12.45
CA VAL A 132 6.65 11.61 -11.91
C VAL A 132 7.54 11.06 -13.02
N LYS A 133 6.96 10.73 -14.19
CA LYS A 133 7.71 10.36 -15.40
C LYS A 133 8.68 11.44 -15.89
N GLU A 134 8.42 12.71 -15.56
CA GLU A 134 9.25 13.84 -16.02
C GLU A 134 10.47 14.11 -15.14
N LYS A 135 10.59 13.50 -13.95
CA LYS A 135 11.57 13.93 -12.92
C LYS A 135 12.62 12.90 -12.47
N ARG A 136 12.65 11.67 -12.99
CA ARG A 136 13.67 10.69 -12.57
C ARG A 136 14.44 10.09 -13.74
N ASP A 137 15.74 10.41 -13.76
CA ASP A 137 16.76 9.97 -14.72
C ASP A 137 17.24 8.51 -14.53
N TYR A 138 16.43 7.68 -13.87
CA TYR A 138 16.66 6.24 -13.77
C TYR A 138 15.48 5.54 -14.43
N GLY A 139 15.76 4.75 -15.46
CA GLY A 139 14.80 4.06 -16.34
C GLY A 139 13.44 3.82 -15.71
N THR A 140 12.38 4.31 -16.36
CA THR A 140 11.00 4.28 -15.88
C THR A 140 10.62 2.92 -15.30
N LEU A 141 10.59 2.83 -13.96
CA LEU A 141 10.16 1.64 -13.26
C LEU A 141 8.72 1.30 -13.65
N HIS A 142 8.50 0.03 -13.97
CA HIS A 142 7.20 -0.45 -14.43
C HIS A 142 6.18 -0.49 -13.28
N PHE A 143 4.90 -0.41 -13.65
CA PHE A 143 3.76 -0.26 -12.73
C PHE A 143 3.75 -1.27 -11.58
N SER A 144 4.01 -2.55 -11.88
CA SER A 144 4.07 -3.63 -10.88
C SER A 144 5.16 -3.37 -9.84
N VAL A 145 6.34 -2.92 -10.26
CA VAL A 145 7.45 -2.61 -9.34
C VAL A 145 7.13 -1.39 -8.48
N LEU A 146 6.55 -0.34 -9.06
CA LEU A 146 6.10 0.84 -8.29
C LEU A 146 5.06 0.44 -7.23
N THR A 147 4.12 -0.42 -7.59
CA THR A 147 3.08 -0.92 -6.68
C THR A 147 3.68 -1.76 -5.55
N ILE A 148 4.66 -2.62 -5.84
CA ILE A 148 5.38 -3.40 -4.82
C ILE A 148 6.19 -2.48 -3.89
N ARG A 149 6.85 -1.45 -4.43
CA ARG A 149 7.59 -0.45 -3.64
C ARG A 149 6.68 0.34 -2.72
N SER A 150 5.50 0.72 -3.19
CA SER A 150 4.48 1.42 -2.39
C SER A 150 4.05 0.58 -1.17
N ALA A 151 3.72 -0.70 -1.39
CA ALA A 151 3.40 -1.63 -0.29
C ALA A 151 4.59 -1.84 0.67
N ARG A 152 5.81 -1.92 0.14
CA ARG A 152 7.03 -2.02 0.95
C ARG A 152 7.24 -0.78 1.83
N ASN A 153 6.98 0.40 1.28
CA ASN A 153 7.16 1.66 1.99
C ASN A 153 6.20 1.75 3.17
N GLU A 154 4.91 1.47 2.95
CA GLU A 154 3.92 1.44 4.03
C GLU A 154 4.30 0.42 5.11
N TYR A 155 4.70 -0.80 4.71
CA TYR A 155 5.13 -1.83 5.67
C TYR A 155 6.31 -1.36 6.53
N ASN A 156 7.33 -0.76 5.90
CA ASN A 156 8.51 -0.28 6.62
C ASN A 156 8.13 0.85 7.59
N ALA A 157 7.35 1.83 7.13
CA ALA A 157 6.91 2.94 7.96
C ALA A 157 6.12 2.44 9.18
N LEU A 158 5.09 1.61 8.99
CA LEU A 158 4.30 1.06 10.10
C LEU A 158 5.16 0.22 11.06
N ARG A 159 6.20 -0.45 10.56
CA ARG A 159 7.12 -1.22 11.40
C ARG A 159 7.96 -0.29 12.29
N GLU A 160 8.54 0.78 11.75
CA GLU A 160 9.30 1.76 12.53
C GLU A 160 8.40 2.54 13.50
N LEU A 161 7.13 2.77 13.13
CA LEU A 161 6.13 3.46 13.95
C LEU A 161 5.41 2.52 14.93
N THR A 162 5.79 1.26 15.06
CA THR A 162 5.10 0.34 15.98
C THR A 162 5.16 0.84 17.44
N GLY A 163 4.01 0.90 18.11
CA GLY A 163 3.86 1.46 19.46
C GLY A 163 3.41 2.92 19.50
N LEU A 164 3.27 3.54 18.34
CA LEU A 164 2.54 4.81 18.13
C LEU A 164 1.07 4.54 17.80
N ALA A 165 0.28 5.60 17.63
CA ALA A 165 -1.13 5.52 17.24
C ALA A 165 -1.27 5.24 15.73
N VAL A 166 -0.77 4.07 15.31
CA VAL A 166 -0.82 3.52 13.96
C VAL A 166 -1.19 2.03 14.03
N PRO A 167 -1.74 1.42 12.96
CA PRO A 167 -2.00 -0.01 12.95
C PRO A 167 -0.72 -0.83 13.14
N LYS A 168 -0.75 -1.85 14.00
CA LYS A 168 0.34 -2.84 14.03
C LYS A 168 0.44 -3.53 12.67
N VAL A 169 1.65 -3.63 12.12
CA VAL A 169 1.90 -4.30 10.85
C VAL A 169 2.45 -5.70 11.06
N TYR A 170 1.92 -6.68 10.32
CA TYR A 170 2.21 -8.10 10.54
C TYR A 170 3.06 -8.72 9.43
N ALA A 171 2.82 -8.37 8.17
CA ALA A 171 3.55 -8.93 7.03
C ALA A 171 3.42 -8.07 5.76
N TRP A 172 4.37 -8.25 4.85
CA TRP A 172 4.34 -7.69 3.49
C TRP A 172 4.75 -8.75 2.45
N GLU A 173 3.97 -8.85 1.37
CA GLU A 173 4.26 -9.69 0.19
C GLU A 173 3.80 -8.99 -1.07
N GLY A 174 4.68 -8.81 -2.06
CA GLY A 174 4.30 -8.19 -3.34
C GLY A 174 3.65 -6.82 -3.14
N ASN A 175 2.38 -6.66 -3.54
CA ASN A 175 1.62 -5.43 -3.34
C ASN A 175 0.73 -5.43 -2.08
N ALA A 176 0.83 -6.45 -1.23
CA ALA A 176 -0.04 -6.63 -0.07
C ALA A 176 0.66 -6.31 1.25
N VAL A 177 -0.01 -5.55 2.11
CA VAL A 177 0.36 -5.33 3.51
C VAL A 177 -0.75 -5.90 4.40
N LEU A 178 -0.37 -6.73 5.37
CA LEU A 178 -1.25 -7.30 6.40
C LEU A 178 -1.03 -6.51 7.70
N MET A 179 -2.10 -5.96 8.27
CA MET A 179 -2.04 -5.10 9.45
C MET A 179 -3.30 -5.24 10.32
N GLU A 180 -3.25 -4.65 11.51
CA GLU A 180 -4.33 -4.59 12.50
C GLU A 180 -5.61 -3.97 11.92
N LEU A 181 -6.75 -4.56 12.26
CA LEU A 181 -8.06 -3.94 12.02
C LEU A 181 -8.32 -2.89 13.10
N ILE A 182 -8.48 -1.64 12.70
CA ILE A 182 -8.85 -0.56 13.61
C ILE A 182 -10.36 -0.34 13.54
N ASP A 183 -11.06 -0.50 14.67
CA ASP A 183 -12.48 -0.21 14.80
C ASP A 183 -12.71 1.29 15.04
N ALA A 184 -12.46 2.06 13.99
CA ALA A 184 -12.62 3.51 13.98
C ALA A 184 -13.07 4.00 12.60
N LYS A 185 -13.56 5.24 12.54
CA LYS A 185 -14.03 5.86 11.29
C LYS A 185 -13.07 6.96 10.88
N GLU A 186 -12.94 7.19 9.57
CA GLU A 186 -12.23 8.36 9.04
C GLU A 186 -12.75 9.63 9.71
N LEU A 187 -11.84 10.49 10.17
CA LEU A 187 -12.13 11.76 10.84
C LEU A 187 -13.12 12.62 10.04
N PHE A 188 -12.99 12.63 8.71
CA PHE A 188 -13.93 13.31 7.81
C PHE A 188 -15.41 12.91 8.00
N LYS A 189 -15.68 11.68 8.45
CA LYS A 189 -17.03 11.13 8.64
C LYS A 189 -17.57 11.31 10.05
N VAL A 190 -16.78 11.88 10.96
CA VAL A 190 -17.12 12.02 12.38
C VAL A 190 -17.19 13.49 12.75
N LYS A 191 -18.28 13.89 13.41
CA LYS A 191 -18.35 15.19 14.06
C LYS A 191 -17.77 15.03 15.46
N LEU A 192 -16.69 15.74 15.75
CA LEU A 192 -16.02 15.68 17.03
C LEU A 192 -16.77 16.49 18.10
N GLU A 193 -16.77 15.99 19.33
CA GLU A 193 -17.27 16.71 20.51
C GLU A 193 -16.19 17.64 21.09
N ASN A 194 -14.93 17.18 21.13
CA ASN A 194 -13.77 17.93 21.61
C ASN A 194 -12.71 18.08 20.48
N PRO A 195 -12.97 18.92 19.47
CA PRO A 195 -12.09 19.04 18.31
C PRO A 195 -10.69 19.58 18.64
N GLU A 196 -10.55 20.44 19.65
CA GLU A 196 -9.24 20.94 20.11
C GLU A 196 -8.36 19.81 20.64
N ASP A 197 -8.88 18.97 21.54
CA ASP A 197 -8.14 17.84 22.11
C ASP A 197 -7.69 16.86 21.02
N VAL A 198 -8.55 16.59 20.04
CA VAL A 198 -8.23 15.71 18.92
C VAL A 198 -7.16 16.31 18.02
N LEU A 199 -7.19 17.63 17.80
CA LEU A 199 -6.13 18.31 17.06
C LEU A 199 -4.78 18.20 17.77
N GLU A 200 -4.74 18.38 19.10
CA GLU A 200 -3.51 18.18 19.87
C GLU A 200 -2.99 16.75 19.76
N MET A 201 -3.87 15.75 19.91
CA MET A 201 -3.47 14.34 19.74
C MET A 201 -2.85 14.08 18.35
N ILE A 202 -3.40 14.66 17.28
CA ILE A 202 -2.84 14.51 15.93
C ILE A 202 -1.47 15.19 15.81
N ILE A 203 -1.29 16.37 16.41
CA ILE A 203 -0.02 17.10 16.41
C ILE A 203 1.05 16.33 17.20
N ASP A 204 0.69 15.82 18.38
CA ASP A 204 1.57 15.01 19.23
C ASP A 204 1.97 13.71 18.54
N GLU A 205 1.04 13.06 17.84
CA GLU A 205 1.34 11.86 17.07
C GLU A 205 2.23 12.16 15.87
N THR A 206 2.00 13.30 15.20
CA THR A 206 2.87 13.78 14.12
C THR A 206 4.29 14.05 14.61
N LYS A 207 4.43 14.63 15.81
CA LYS A 207 5.71 14.78 16.49
C LYS A 207 6.36 13.45 16.81
N ALA A 208 5.61 12.50 17.38
CA ALA A 208 6.13 11.18 17.70
C ALA A 208 6.62 10.42 16.46
N MET A 209 5.93 10.53 15.32
CA MET A 209 6.40 9.99 14.04
C MET A 209 7.67 10.71 13.56
N PHE A 210 7.72 12.04 13.65
CA PHE A 210 8.88 12.84 13.25
C PHE A 210 10.13 12.48 14.07
N LEU A 211 9.99 12.26 15.38
CA LEU A 211 11.08 11.81 16.26
C LEU A 211 11.58 10.40 15.93
N ARG A 212 10.79 9.60 15.19
CA ARG A 212 11.22 8.33 14.59
C ARG A 212 11.69 8.47 13.14
N GLU A 213 11.99 9.70 12.73
CA GLU A 213 12.45 10.08 11.41
C GLU A 213 11.48 9.75 10.26
N ILE A 214 10.19 9.61 10.56
CA ILE A 214 9.15 9.32 9.56
C ILE A 214 8.19 10.51 9.45
N ILE A 215 7.99 10.96 8.21
CA ILE A 215 6.97 11.93 7.84
C ILE A 215 5.93 11.20 6.99
N HIS A 216 4.65 11.40 7.30
CA HIS A 216 3.55 10.70 6.64
C HIS A 216 3.51 10.93 5.13
N GLY A 217 3.75 12.16 4.69
CA GLY A 217 3.82 12.52 3.28
C GLY A 217 2.48 12.49 2.55
N ASP A 218 1.36 12.45 3.28
CA ASP A 218 -0.02 12.66 2.77
C ASP A 218 -1.04 12.80 3.92
N LEU A 219 -0.68 13.45 5.04
CA LEU A 219 -1.56 13.50 6.21
C LEU A 219 -2.80 14.36 5.91
N SER A 220 -3.99 13.82 6.20
CA SER A 220 -5.27 14.50 5.97
C SER A 220 -6.39 13.88 6.83
N GLN A 221 -7.56 14.51 6.85
CA GLN A 221 -8.76 14.01 7.54
C GLN A 221 -9.30 12.67 7.02
N TYR A 222 -8.80 12.19 5.86
CA TYR A 222 -9.16 10.88 5.30
C TYR A 222 -8.22 9.77 5.78
N ASN A 223 -7.02 10.13 6.22
CA ASN A 223 -5.94 9.23 6.65
C ASN A 223 -5.81 9.17 8.18
N ILE A 224 -6.77 9.77 8.89
CA ILE A 224 -6.87 9.74 10.35
C ILE A 224 -8.19 9.05 10.68
N LEU A 225 -8.11 7.95 11.43
CA LEU A 225 -9.26 7.28 12.01
C LEU A 225 -9.48 7.78 13.43
N VAL A 226 -10.74 7.87 13.85
CA VAL A 226 -11.13 8.32 15.19
C VAL A 226 -12.28 7.47 15.74
N ASN A 227 -12.21 7.16 17.03
CA ASN A 227 -13.28 6.61 17.83
C ASN A 227 -13.18 7.19 19.27
N PRO A 228 -14.04 6.80 20.23
CA PRO A 228 -13.95 7.31 21.60
C PRO A 228 -12.66 6.99 22.36
N GLU A 229 -11.86 6.02 21.91
CA GLU A 229 -10.60 5.61 22.56
C GLU A 229 -9.40 6.45 22.07
N GLY A 230 -9.47 7.07 20.89
CA GLY A 230 -8.40 7.91 20.38
C GLY A 230 -8.39 8.07 18.87
N ILE A 231 -7.21 8.37 18.34
CA ILE A 231 -6.93 8.53 16.90
C ILE A 231 -5.95 7.48 16.42
N TRP A 232 -6.01 7.14 15.14
CA TRP A 232 -4.99 6.35 14.45
C TRP A 232 -4.67 6.94 13.11
N ILE A 233 -3.39 7.06 12.79
CA ILE A 233 -2.92 7.50 11.49
C ILE A 233 -2.67 6.28 10.60
N ILE A 234 -3.17 6.31 9.36
CA ILE A 234 -3.11 5.21 8.40
C ILE A 234 -2.65 5.72 7.03
N ASP A 235 -2.32 4.79 6.11
CA ASP A 235 -1.95 5.10 4.72
C ASP A 235 -0.54 5.73 4.57
N PHE A 236 0.49 4.92 4.79
CA PHE A 236 1.91 5.33 4.68
C PHE A 236 2.65 5.00 3.35
N PRO A 237 2.03 4.70 2.19
CA PRO A 237 2.78 4.39 0.98
C PRO A 237 3.58 5.59 0.43
N GLN A 238 3.23 6.82 0.83
CA GLN A 238 3.94 8.07 0.45
C GLN A 238 4.85 8.61 1.55
N SER A 239 5.03 7.88 2.65
CA SER A 239 5.88 8.34 3.75
C SER A 239 7.33 8.49 3.31
N ILE A 240 8.02 9.44 3.91
CA ILE A 240 9.43 9.73 3.63
C ILE A 240 10.23 9.80 4.94
N THR A 241 11.54 9.69 4.82
CA THR A 241 12.47 9.87 5.93
C THR A 241 13.08 11.27 5.93
N LEU A 242 13.76 11.66 7.01
CA LEU A 242 14.50 12.91 7.10
C LEU A 242 15.73 12.97 6.15
N GLU A 243 16.10 11.85 5.53
CA GLU A 243 17.12 11.81 4.47
C GLU A 243 16.65 12.46 3.15
N CYS A 244 15.33 12.66 2.98
CA CYS A 244 14.78 13.32 1.80
C CYS A 244 15.07 14.83 1.84
N GLU A 245 15.71 15.39 0.80
CA GLU A 245 16.06 16.82 0.75
C GLU A 245 14.88 17.77 1.04
N ASP A 246 13.68 17.41 0.58
CA ASP A 246 12.46 18.22 0.72
C ASP A 246 11.62 17.83 1.97
N TRP A 247 12.17 17.11 2.95
CA TRP A 247 11.41 16.57 4.08
C TRP A 247 10.59 17.64 4.82
N GLU A 248 11.17 18.84 5.00
CA GLU A 248 10.52 19.93 5.73
C GLU A 248 9.27 20.43 5.02
N TRP A 249 9.30 20.43 3.68
CA TRP A 249 8.14 20.80 2.87
C TRP A 249 7.00 19.80 3.06
N PHE A 250 7.30 18.50 3.06
CA PHE A 250 6.28 17.46 3.28
C PHE A 250 5.68 17.54 4.68
N LEU A 251 6.51 17.70 5.71
CA LEU A 251 6.04 17.85 7.09
C LEU A 251 5.14 19.08 7.23
N ARG A 252 5.59 20.23 6.70
CA ARG A 252 4.80 21.47 6.71
C ARG A 252 3.46 21.27 6.01
N ARG A 253 3.45 20.63 4.85
CA ARG A 253 2.22 20.37 4.07
C ARG A 253 1.25 19.46 4.83
N ASP A 254 1.74 18.42 5.48
CA ASP A 254 0.94 17.52 6.32
C ASP A 254 0.27 18.29 7.47
N VAL A 255 1.04 19.11 8.19
CA VAL A 255 0.53 19.99 9.26
C VAL A 255 -0.48 21.00 8.71
N GLU A 256 -0.18 21.66 7.58
CA GLU A 256 -1.11 22.60 6.94
C GLU A 256 -2.45 21.96 6.59
N ASN A 257 -2.44 20.73 6.06
CA ASN A 257 -3.66 20.04 5.67
C ASN A 257 -4.57 19.78 6.87
N VAL A 258 -3.97 19.32 7.98
CA VAL A 258 -4.70 19.11 9.25
C VAL A 258 -5.24 20.44 9.76
N LEU A 259 -4.40 21.48 9.90
CA LEU A 259 -4.83 22.79 10.41
C LEU A 259 -5.93 23.43 9.55
N LYS A 260 -5.82 23.33 8.21
CA LYS A 260 -6.85 23.82 7.28
C LYS A 260 -8.18 23.09 7.47
N TYR A 261 -8.16 21.78 7.70
CA TYR A 261 -9.37 21.01 7.98
C TYR A 261 -10.03 21.46 9.29
N PHE A 262 -9.26 21.60 10.37
CA PHE A 262 -9.80 22.02 11.68
C PHE A 262 -10.31 23.46 11.68
N LYS A 263 -9.60 24.40 11.02
CA LYS A 263 -10.08 25.77 10.83
C LYS A 263 -11.40 25.80 10.06
N LYS A 264 -11.50 25.05 8.95
CA LYS A 264 -12.70 25.04 8.11
C LYS A 264 -13.90 24.37 8.79
N THR A 265 -13.66 23.32 9.58
CA THR A 265 -14.73 22.45 10.11
C THR A 265 -15.20 22.88 11.50
N TYR A 266 -14.25 23.35 12.33
CA TYR A 266 -14.47 23.64 13.74
C TYR A 266 -14.12 25.08 14.12
N GLY A 267 -13.55 25.88 13.22
CA GLY A 267 -13.15 27.27 13.52
C GLY A 267 -11.89 27.41 14.38
N ILE A 268 -11.16 26.31 14.58
CA ILE A 268 -9.94 26.28 15.40
C ILE A 268 -8.76 26.80 14.58
N GLU A 269 -8.07 27.79 15.10
CA GLU A 269 -6.89 28.38 14.48
C GLU A 269 -5.65 28.15 15.36
N LYS A 270 -4.58 27.68 14.72
CA LYS A 270 -3.23 27.62 15.30
C LYS A 270 -2.23 28.21 14.31
N ASP A 271 -1.21 28.88 14.83
CA ASP A 271 -0.10 29.33 13.99
C ASP A 271 0.72 28.12 13.55
N ILE A 272 1.01 28.03 12.26
CA ILE A 272 1.75 26.91 11.71
C ILE A 272 3.21 26.88 12.16
N ASN A 273 3.84 28.04 12.34
CA ASN A 273 5.25 28.09 12.72
C ASN A 273 5.41 27.60 14.16
N ASP A 274 4.49 27.97 15.06
CA ASP A 274 4.45 27.46 16.43
C ASP A 274 4.30 25.93 16.46
N VAL A 275 3.39 25.37 15.65
CA VAL A 275 3.19 23.91 15.56
C VAL A 275 4.41 23.20 14.97
N MET A 276 5.03 23.78 13.94
CA MET A 276 6.25 23.23 13.33
C MET A 276 7.43 23.27 14.30
N GLU A 277 7.59 24.34 15.06
CA GLU A 277 8.61 24.45 16.10
C GLU A 277 8.40 23.41 17.19
N TYR A 278 7.15 23.22 17.64
CA TYR A 278 6.80 22.20 18.61
C TYR A 278 7.13 20.78 18.14
N ILE A 279 6.77 20.43 16.91
CA ILE A 279 7.02 19.11 16.31
C ILE A 279 8.51 18.84 16.18
N LYS A 280 9.32 19.84 15.79
CA LYS A 280 10.76 19.67 15.60
C LYS A 280 11.58 19.68 16.90
N LYS A 281 10.97 20.05 18.03
CA LYS A 281 11.64 20.13 19.32
C LYS A 281 11.78 18.74 19.93
N GLU A 282 13.00 18.35 20.31
CA GLU A 282 13.29 17.13 21.08
C GLU A 282 12.56 17.10 22.43
#